data_AF-A0A1H3NX76-F1
#
_entry.id   AF-A0A1H3NX76-F1
#
_cell.length_a   1.000
_cell.length_b   1.000
_cell.length_c   1.000
_cell.angle_alpha   90.00
_cell.angle_beta   90.00
_cell.angle_gamma   90.00
#
_symmetry.space_group_name_H-M   'P 1'
#
loop_
_entity.id
_entity.type
_entity.pdbx_description
1 polymer ?
#
loop_
_entity_poly.entity_id
_entity_poly.type
_entity_poly.pdbx_seq_one_letter_code
_entity_poly.pdbx_strand_id
1 'polypeptide(L)'
;MAPLFLTYAPFKGLILLRAGKSTVWRILDENEIKPHKIRYCLEKRDPDFDRKMQEALLVYQDVSIYREGAVHDRQPELIYTVRVDEKPGVQAIGLTTFDLPPIPGKHSAVGRDYEYI
;
A
#
# COMPACT_ATOMS: atom_id res chain seq x y z
N MET A 1 -15.65 -5.24 24.07
CA MET A 1 -15.60 -4.10 23.15
C MET A 1 -16.54 -4.39 21.99
N ALA A 2 -17.64 -3.65 21.88
CA ALA A 2 -18.72 -3.94 20.93
C ALA A 2 -18.35 -3.50 19.50
N PRO A 3 -18.75 -4.24 18.46
CA PRO A 3 -18.55 -3.79 17.09
C PRO A 3 -19.48 -2.59 16.84
N LEU A 4 -18.89 -1.50 16.36
CA LEU A 4 -19.61 -0.34 15.84
C LEU A 4 -20.36 -0.79 14.58
N PHE A 5 -21.62 -1.21 14.75
CA PHE A 5 -22.56 -1.31 13.66
C PHE A 5 -22.74 0.09 13.08
N LEU A 6 -22.11 0.35 11.93
CA LEU A 6 -22.45 1.49 11.09
C LEU A 6 -23.95 1.36 10.76
N THR A 7 -24.76 2.20 11.39
CA THR A 7 -26.18 2.35 11.10
C THR A 7 -26.32 3.00 9.72
N TYR A 8 -26.33 2.19 8.67
CA TYR A 8 -26.81 2.61 7.37
C TYR A 8 -28.34 2.67 7.42
N ALA A 9 -28.90 3.80 6.97
CA ALA A 9 -30.33 4.06 6.83
C ALA A 9 -31.07 2.90 6.11
N PRO A 10 -32.39 2.70 6.33
CA PRO A 10 -33.08 1.46 6.00
C PRO A 10 -33.28 1.32 4.48
N PHE A 11 -32.26 0.84 3.78
CA PHE A 11 -32.42 0.40 2.40
C PHE A 11 -33.00 -1.00 2.42
N LYS A 12 -34.34 -1.11 2.32
CA LYS A 12 -35.15 -2.32 2.05
C LYS A 12 -34.32 -3.62 1.99
N GLY A 13 -33.94 -4.15 3.17
CA GLY A 13 -32.89 -5.16 3.33
C GLY A 13 -33.17 -6.54 2.71
N LEU A 14 -34.33 -6.74 2.08
CA LEU A 14 -34.74 -8.03 1.53
C LEU A 14 -34.34 -8.23 0.04
N ILE A 15 -33.87 -7.19 -0.66
CA ILE A 15 -33.76 -7.20 -2.13
C ILE A 15 -32.36 -7.57 -2.65
N LEU A 16 -31.30 -7.32 -1.87
CA LEU A 16 -29.92 -7.60 -2.31
C LEU A 16 -29.57 -9.09 -2.35
N LEU A 17 -30.12 -9.91 -1.45
CA LEU A 17 -29.88 -11.36 -1.41
C LEU A 17 -30.39 -12.08 -2.68
N ARG A 18 -31.34 -11.48 -3.40
CA ARG A 18 -31.91 -12.00 -4.65
C ARG A 18 -31.44 -11.23 -5.90
N ALA A 19 -30.55 -10.25 -5.75
CA ALA A 19 -30.06 -9.46 -6.86
C ALA A 19 -29.07 -10.25 -7.72
N GLY A 20 -29.20 -10.16 -9.04
CA GLY A 20 -28.22 -10.71 -9.97
C GLY A 20 -26.87 -9.98 -9.88
N LYS A 21 -25.77 -10.66 -10.25
CA LYS A 21 -24.40 -10.11 -10.20
C LYS A 21 -24.27 -8.76 -10.91
N SER A 22 -24.95 -8.58 -12.05
CA SER A 22 -24.95 -7.33 -12.82
C SER A 22 -25.60 -6.16 -12.07
N THR A 23 -26.72 -6.42 -11.39
CA THR A 23 -27.41 -5.40 -10.57
C THR A 23 -26.53 -4.96 -9.40
N VAL A 24 -25.90 -5.92 -8.71
CA VAL A 24 -24.96 -5.62 -7.61
C VAL A 24 -23.78 -4.81 -8.12
N TRP A 25 -23.18 -5.22 -9.25
CA TRP A 25 -22.06 -4.49 -9.85
C TRP A 25 -22.44 -3.05 -10.22
N ARG A 26 -23.60 -2.84 -10.84
CA ARG A 26 -24.07 -1.49 -11.20
C ARG A 26 -24.29 -0.60 -9.98
N ILE A 27 -24.93 -1.11 -8.93
CA ILE A 27 -25.14 -0.35 -7.68
C ILE A 27 -23.81 0.06 -7.05
N LEU A 28 -22.85 -0.87 -7.00
CA LEU A 28 -21.51 -0.59 -6.47
C LEU A 28 -20.79 0.46 -7.33
N ASP A 29 -20.84 0.34 -8.65
CA ASP A 29 -20.16 1.25 -9.56
C ASP A 29 -20.78 2.66 -9.54
N GLU A 30 -22.11 2.78 -9.46
CA GLU A 30 -22.85 4.05 -9.30
C GLU A 30 -22.44 4.81 -8.02
N ASN A 31 -22.00 4.10 -6.97
CA ASN A 31 -21.52 4.68 -5.71
C ASN A 31 -19.98 4.75 -5.63
N GLU A 32 -19.29 4.51 -6.75
CA GLU A 32 -17.84 4.44 -6.85
C GLU A 32 -17.18 3.42 -5.89
N ILE A 33 -17.91 2.35 -5.51
CA ILE A 33 -17.41 1.29 -4.65
C ILE A 33 -16.86 0.15 -5.53
N LYS A 34 -15.59 -0.20 -5.32
CA LYS A 34 -14.86 -1.20 -6.12
C LYS A 34 -14.20 -2.23 -5.18
N PRO A 35 -14.98 -3.18 -4.60
CA PRO A 35 -14.45 -4.13 -3.61
C PRO A 35 -13.43 -5.11 -4.20
N HIS A 36 -13.45 -5.30 -5.51
CA HIS A 36 -12.51 -6.15 -6.25
C HIS A 36 -11.15 -5.47 -6.51
N LYS A 37 -11.01 -4.17 -6.19
CA LYS A 37 -9.75 -3.44 -6.32
C LYS A 37 -9.10 -3.32 -4.95
N ILE A 38 -7.82 -3.68 -4.91
CA ILE A 38 -6.94 -3.46 -3.75
C ILE A 38 -6.01 -2.29 -4.10
N ARG A 39 -5.91 -1.33 -3.20
CA ARG A 39 -4.95 -0.23 -3.27
C ARG A 39 -4.06 -0.26 -2.05
N TYR A 40 -2.75 -0.15 -2.26
CA TYR A 40 -1.83 -0.05 -1.15
C TYR A 40 -1.92 1.35 -0.53
N CYS A 41 -2.26 1.41 0.75
CA CYS A 41 -2.29 2.63 1.54
C CYS A 41 -0.90 2.83 2.14
N LEU A 42 -0.25 3.93 1.78
CA LEU A 42 0.98 4.38 2.42
C LEU A 42 0.61 5.30 3.58
N GLU A 43 0.26 4.71 4.72
CA GLU A 43 0.14 5.49 5.94
C GLU A 43 1.53 5.73 6.53
N LYS A 44 1.88 6.99 6.78
CA LYS A 44 3.12 7.37 7.46
C LYS A 44 2.98 7.11 8.96
N ARG A 45 3.02 5.84 9.34
CA ARG A 45 2.89 5.38 10.75
C ARG A 45 4.21 5.47 11.50
N ASP A 46 5.33 5.38 10.79
CA ASP A 46 6.66 5.47 11.36
C ASP A 46 7.02 6.94 11.69
N PRO A 47 7.20 7.30 12.97
CA PRO A 47 7.56 8.66 13.36
C PRO A 47 8.95 9.07 12.81
N ASP A 48 9.82 8.10 12.53
CA ASP A 48 11.16 8.31 11.98
C ASP A 48 11.20 8.29 10.44
N PHE A 49 10.04 8.21 9.78
CA PHE A 49 9.98 8.01 8.33
C PHE A 49 10.81 9.03 7.54
N ASP A 50 10.75 10.32 7.90
CA ASP A 50 11.50 11.36 7.19
C ASP A 50 13.01 11.18 7.36
N ARG A 51 13.45 10.83 8.58
CA ARG A 51 14.85 10.57 8.90
C ARG A 51 15.35 9.37 8.09
N LYS A 52 14.61 8.25 8.10
CA LYS A 52 14.96 7.03 7.36
C LYS A 52 14.96 7.23 5.85
N MET A 53 14.00 8.00 5.32
CA MET A 53 13.96 8.37 3.91
C MET A 53 15.21 9.17 3.52
N GLN A 54 15.60 10.15 4.33
CA GLN A 54 16.82 10.93 4.09
C GLN A 54 18.06 10.03 4.10
N GLU A 55 18.19 9.14 5.08
CA GLU A 55 19.30 8.18 5.17
C GLU A 55 19.38 7.30 3.91
N ALA A 56 18.25 6.77 3.45
CA ALA A 56 18.21 5.98 2.23
C ALA A 56 18.67 6.78 1.01
N LEU A 57 18.19 8.03 0.85
CA LEU A 57 18.57 8.89 -0.27
C LEU A 57 20.06 9.27 -0.24
N LEU A 58 20.63 9.51 0.94
CA LEU A 58 22.07 9.77 1.08
C LEU A 58 22.91 8.58 0.63
N VAL A 59 22.51 7.35 0.99
CA VAL A 59 23.21 6.14 0.53
C VAL A 59 23.14 6.02 -1.01
N TYR A 60 22.00 6.32 -1.63
CA TYR A 60 21.91 6.35 -3.10
C TYR A 60 22.79 7.43 -3.72
N GLN A 61 22.86 8.62 -3.10
CA GLN A 61 23.72 9.70 -3.56
C GLN A 61 25.19 9.31 -3.47
N ASP A 62 25.63 8.77 -2.35
CA ASP A 62 27.01 8.31 -2.13
C ASP A 62 27.39 7.26 -3.17
N VAL A 63 26.54 6.24 -3.37
CA VAL A 63 26.74 5.21 -4.41
C VAL A 63 26.77 5.82 -5.82
N SER A 64 25.94 6.83 -6.09
CA SER A 64 25.88 7.47 -7.41
C SER A 64 27.18 8.22 -7.74
N ILE A 65 27.87 8.78 -6.75
CA ILE A 65 29.17 9.45 -6.94
C ILE A 65 30.23 8.47 -7.48
N TYR A 66 30.11 7.18 -7.15
CA TYR A 66 31.01 6.13 -7.65
C TYR A 66 30.59 5.54 -9.00
N ARG A 67 29.40 5.87 -9.52
CA ARG A 67 28.92 5.39 -10.82
C ARG A 67 29.06 6.49 -11.88
N GLU A 68 29.83 6.15 -12.91
CA GLU A 68 30.15 6.91 -14.12
C GLU A 68 31.17 8.05 -13.95
N GLY A 69 32.39 7.83 -14.46
CA GLY A 69 33.37 8.89 -14.73
C GLY A 69 34.11 9.49 -13.54
N ALA A 70 33.75 9.15 -12.30
CA ALA A 70 34.47 9.58 -11.11
C ALA A 70 35.80 8.80 -10.95
N VAL A 71 36.85 9.29 -11.61
CA VAL A 71 38.22 8.91 -11.30
C VAL A 71 38.54 9.51 -9.93
N HIS A 72 38.40 8.71 -8.88
CA HIS A 72 38.97 9.08 -7.60
C HIS A 72 40.46 8.73 -7.64
N ASP A 73 41.32 9.75 -7.74
CA ASP A 73 42.78 9.65 -7.84
C ASP A 73 43.48 8.89 -6.68
N ARG A 74 42.74 8.26 -5.76
CA ARG A 74 43.27 7.77 -4.48
C ARG A 74 42.69 6.44 -3.97
N GLN A 75 41.89 5.69 -4.72
CA GLN A 75 41.47 4.35 -4.29
C GLN A 75 41.78 3.27 -5.34
N PRO A 76 42.65 2.29 -5.02
CA PRO A 76 43.04 1.23 -5.95
C PRO A 76 42.04 0.06 -6.05
N GLU A 77 40.94 0.06 -5.28
CA GLU A 77 40.00 -1.06 -5.21
C GLU A 77 38.70 -0.80 -5.97
N LEU A 78 38.29 -1.79 -6.75
CA LEU A 78 37.07 -1.81 -7.54
C LEU A 78 35.85 -2.03 -6.64
N ILE A 79 34.93 -1.05 -6.61
CA ILE A 79 33.71 -1.12 -5.80
C ILE A 79 32.55 -1.67 -6.63
N TYR A 80 31.97 -2.79 -6.20
CA TYR A 80 30.75 -3.36 -6.77
C TYR A 80 29.55 -3.04 -5.88
N THR A 81 28.57 -2.31 -6.41
CA THR A 81 27.33 -2.02 -5.69
C THR A 81 26.21 -2.98 -6.10
N VAL A 82 25.69 -3.72 -5.13
CA VAL A 82 24.49 -4.57 -5.27
C VAL A 82 23.34 -3.91 -4.51
N ARG A 83 22.20 -3.72 -5.18
CA ARG A 83 20.94 -3.34 -4.54
C ARG A 83 20.03 -4.54 -4.50
N VAL A 84 19.57 -4.90 -3.31
CA VAL A 84 18.53 -5.91 -3.13
C VAL A 84 17.28 -5.19 -2.65
N ASP A 85 16.18 -5.38 -3.37
CA ASP A 85 14.85 -4.94 -2.95
C ASP A 85 14.10 -6.22 -2.58
N GLU A 86 13.85 -6.41 -1.29
CA GLU A 86 13.02 -7.52 -0.86
C GLU A 86 11.60 -7.31 -1.39
N LYS A 87 11.00 -8.37 -1.93
CA LYS A 87 9.58 -8.37 -2.30
C LYS A 87 8.79 -9.02 -1.18
N PRO A 88 8.40 -8.28 -0.13
CA PRO A 88 7.85 -8.86 1.09
C PRO A 88 6.60 -9.71 0.82
N GLY A 89 5.79 -9.35 -0.18
CA GLY A 89 4.58 -10.09 -0.53
C GLY A 89 4.81 -11.54 -1.01
N VAL A 90 6.03 -11.94 -1.37
CA VAL A 90 6.34 -13.34 -1.77
C VAL A 90 6.55 -14.25 -0.55
N GLN A 91 6.97 -13.67 0.58
CA GLN A 91 7.32 -14.42 1.80
C GLN A 91 6.41 -14.09 2.99
N ALA A 92 5.47 -13.17 2.81
CA ALA A 92 4.49 -12.78 3.81
C ALA A 92 3.67 -13.99 4.31
N ILE A 93 3.68 -14.20 5.62
CA ILE A 93 2.79 -15.11 6.33
C ILE A 93 1.48 -14.41 6.76
N GLY A 94 1.45 -13.07 6.76
CA GLY A 94 0.26 -12.32 7.09
C GLY A 94 0.34 -10.81 6.82
N LEU A 95 -0.74 -10.11 7.15
CA LEU A 95 -0.80 -8.66 7.14
C LEU A 95 -0.53 -8.14 8.56
N THR A 96 0.16 -7.00 8.66
CA THR A 96 0.36 -6.31 9.95
C THR A 96 -0.93 -5.67 10.47
N THR A 97 -1.84 -5.27 9.57
CA THR A 97 -3.10 -4.60 9.88
C THR A 97 -4.25 -5.14 9.02
N PHE A 98 -5.49 -4.86 9.44
CA PHE A 98 -6.67 -5.25 8.66
C PHE A 98 -6.86 -4.36 7.44
N ASP A 99 -7.31 -4.95 6.34
CA ASP A 99 -7.71 -4.22 5.15
C ASP A 99 -8.84 -3.21 5.47
N LEU A 100 -8.67 -1.98 5.01
CA LEU A 100 -9.66 -0.92 5.10
C LEU A 100 -10.73 -1.14 4.02
N PRO A 101 -12.02 -1.25 4.38
CA PRO A 101 -13.08 -1.41 3.39
C PRO A 101 -13.26 -0.13 2.56
N PRO A 102 -13.78 -0.23 1.32
CA PRO A 102 -14.17 0.95 0.57
C PRO A 102 -15.29 1.71 1.31
N ILE A 103 -15.15 3.02 1.40
CA ILE A 103 -16.10 3.92 2.04
C ILE A 103 -16.55 4.95 0.98
N PRO A 104 -17.86 5.02 0.66
CA PRO A 104 -18.40 5.99 -0.29
C PRO A 104 -17.94 7.41 0.03
N GLY A 105 -17.50 8.16 -0.99
CA GLY A 105 -17.03 9.55 -0.85
C GLY A 105 -15.67 9.72 -0.16
N LYS A 106 -15.03 8.65 0.33
CA LYS A 106 -13.69 8.71 0.95
C LYS A 106 -12.67 7.85 0.20
N HIS A 107 -12.93 6.54 0.09
CA HIS A 107 -12.05 5.59 -0.58
C HIS A 107 -12.87 4.59 -1.40
N SER A 108 -12.66 4.57 -2.72
CA SER A 108 -13.42 3.74 -3.66
C SER A 108 -13.09 2.25 -3.59
N ALA A 109 -11.98 1.86 -2.96
CA ALA A 109 -11.39 0.51 -3.06
C ALA A 109 -10.94 0.01 -1.69
N VAL A 110 -10.64 -1.29 -1.60
CA VAL A 110 -10.03 -1.87 -0.40
C VAL A 110 -8.63 -1.27 -0.23
N GLY A 111 -8.37 -0.68 0.94
CA GLY A 111 -7.06 -0.17 1.32
C GLY A 111 -6.27 -1.25 2.05
N ARG A 112 -5.13 -1.66 1.50
CA ARG A 112 -4.24 -2.65 2.12
C ARG A 112 -2.95 -1.98 2.55
N ASP A 113 -2.48 -2.34 3.72
CA ASP A 113 -1.17 -1.90 4.20
C ASP A 113 -0.02 -2.48 3.35
N TYR A 114 1.07 -1.73 3.23
CA TYR A 114 2.25 -2.22 2.51
C TYR A 114 3.13 -3.13 3.37
N GLU A 115 2.94 -3.12 4.70
CA GLU A 115 3.71 -3.92 5.64
C GLU A 115 3.11 -5.31 5.85
N TYR A 116 3.96 -6.31 5.72
CA TYR A 116 3.65 -7.72 5.89
C TYR A 116 4.41 -8.30 7.09
N ILE A 117 3.87 -9.38 7.64
CA ILE A 117 4.56 -10.25 8.60
C ILE A 117 4.98 -11.52 7.87
#